data_AF-A0A085F4N5-F1
#
_entry.id   AF-A0A085F4N5-F1
#
_cell.length_a   1.000
_cell.length_b   1.000
_cell.length_c   1.000
_cell.angle_alpha   90.00
_cell.angle_beta   90.00
_cell.angle_gamma   90.00
#
_symmetry.space_group_name_H-M   'P 1'
#
loop_
_entity.id
_entity.type
_entity.pdbx_description
1 polymer ?
#
loop_
_entity_poly.entity_id
_entity_poly.type
_entity_poly.pdbx_seq_one_letter_code
_entity_poly.pdbx_strand_id
1 'polypeptide(L)' 'MGLVLYLFGAVIFVLVVGWAVYVLPTPGPLGPTSLATALIPVAIIIGSVFALVLLTWLLLTLARTLRRIWRHLTKSS' A
#
# COMPACT_ATOMS: atom_id res chain seq x y z
N MET A 1 -6.47 -14.12 1.64
CA MET A 1 -6.15 -12.93 0.83
C MET A 1 -7.24 -11.86 0.91
N GLY A 2 -8.54 -12.21 0.84
CA GLY A 2 -9.65 -11.23 0.93
C GLY A 2 -9.63 -10.36 2.20
N LEU A 3 -9.39 -10.95 3.37
CA LEU A 3 -9.36 -10.21 4.64
C LEU A 3 -8.22 -9.16 4.72
N VAL A 4 -7.05 -9.46 4.15
CA VAL A 4 -5.92 -8.52 4.12
C VAL A 4 -6.20 -7.35 3.18
N LEU A 5 -6.75 -7.63 2.00
CA LEU A 5 -7.18 -6.58 1.06
C LEU A 5 -8.30 -5.72 1.65
N TYR A 6 -9.22 -6.33 2.40
CA TYR A 6 -10.32 -5.65 3.06
C TYR A 6 -9.83 -4.71 4.16
N LEU A 7 -8.94 -5.19 5.05
CA LEU A 7 -8.32 -4.36 6.09
C LEU A 7 -7.51 -3.22 5.47
N PHE A 8 -6.79 -3.49 4.38
CA PHE A 8 -6.00 -2.48 3.69
C PHE A 8 -6.90 -1.40 3.05
N GLY A 9 -7.97 -1.81 2.37
CA GLY A 9 -8.97 -0.89 1.83
C GLY A 9 -9.66 -0.06 2.90
N ALA A 10 -10.00 -0.67 4.05
CA ALA A 10 -10.59 0.03 5.18
C ALA A 10 -9.65 1.10 5.77
N VAL A 11 -8.35 0.79 5.91
CA VAL A 11 -7.34 1.75 6.38
C VAL A 11 -7.19 2.92 5.41
N ILE A 12 -7.14 2.65 4.09
CA ILE A 12 -7.10 3.70 3.07
C ILE A 12 -8.35 4.57 3.15
N PHE A 13 -9.53 3.96 3.27
CA PHE A 13 -10.80 4.67 3.34
C PHE A 13 -10.84 5.61 4.55
N VAL A 14 -10.44 5.15 5.73
CA VAL A 14 -10.36 5.97 6.95
C VAL A 14 -9.37 7.13 6.77
N LEU A 15 -8.21 6.89 6.14
CA LEU A 15 -7.22 7.92 5.84
C LEU A 15 -7.76 9.00 4.90
N VAL A 16 -8.45 8.61 3.83
CA VAL A 16 -9.05 9.53 2.85
C VAL A 16 -10.17 10.36 3.50
N VAL A 17 -11.05 9.71 4.25
CA VAL A 17 -12.17 10.39 4.93
C VAL A 17 -11.64 11.35 6.00
N GLY A 18 -10.67 10.92 6.82
CA GLY A 18 -10.04 11.77 7.82
C GLY A 18 -9.32 12.97 7.21
N TRP A 19 -8.66 12.78 6.07
CA TRP A 19 -8.06 13.87 5.30
C TRP A 19 -9.10 14.84 4.76
N ALA A 20 -10.17 14.34 4.15
CA ALA A 20 -11.23 15.18 3.61
C ALA A 20 -11.88 16.04 4.70
N VAL A 21 -12.12 15.48 5.89
CA VAL A 21 -12.65 16.21 7.05
C VAL A 21 -11.67 17.27 7.55
N TYR A 22 -10.36 17.00 7.51
CA TYR A 22 -9.33 17.96 7.92
C TYR A 22 -9.20 19.15 6.95
N VAL A 23 -9.35 18.92 5.63
CA VAL A 23 -9.21 19.94 4.59
C VAL A 23 -10.53 20.67 4.29
N LEU A 24 -11.69 20.06 4.50
CA LEU A 24 -13.01 20.68 4.26
C LEU A 24 -13.19 22.06 4.92
N PRO A 25 -12.76 22.28 6.18
CA PRO A 25 -13.03 23.54 6.88
C PRO A 25 -11.98 24.63 6.63
N THR A 26 -10.91 24.42 5.84
CA THR A 26 -9.90 25.47 5.62
C THR A 26 -10.40 26.54 4.63
N PRO A 27 -10.74 27.77 5.06
CA PRO A 27 -11.21 28.82 4.19
C PRO A 27 -9.99 29.59 3.63
N GLY A 28 -9.72 29.43 2.34
CA GLY A 28 -8.65 30.17 1.62
C GLY A 28 -7.54 29.28 1.08
N PRO A 29 -6.68 29.81 0.19
CA PRO A 29 -5.56 29.05 -0.37
C PRO A 29 -4.63 28.60 0.76
N LEU A 30 -4.41 27.29 0.86
CA LEU A 30 -3.49 26.72 1.84
C LEU A 30 -2.09 27.28 1.60
N GLY A 31 -1.46 27.78 2.67
CA GLY A 31 -0.05 28.11 2.65
C GLY A 31 0.81 26.89 2.27
N PRO A 32 2.05 27.09 1.80
CA PRO A 32 2.89 25.99 1.30
C PRO A 32 3.09 24.85 2.30
N THR A 33 3.20 25.19 3.59
CA THR A 33 3.37 24.23 4.69
C THR A 33 2.09 23.46 5.01
N SER A 34 0.92 24.12 5.00
CA SER A 34 -0.37 23.46 5.20
C SER A 34 -0.79 22.62 3.99
N LEU A 35 -0.36 23.02 2.79
CA LEU A 35 -0.50 22.20 1.59
C LEU A 35 0.38 20.94 1.67
N ALA A 36 1.62 21.08 2.13
CA ALA A 36 2.53 19.93 2.32
C ALA A 36 1.99 18.93 3.35
N THR A 37 1.46 19.40 4.48
CA THR A 37 0.83 18.50 5.48
C THR A 37 -0.46 17.88 4.96
N ALA A 38 -1.26 18.61 4.16
CA ALA A 38 -2.41 18.06 3.48
C ALA A 38 -2.02 16.96 2.47
N LEU A 39 -0.83 16.98 1.86
CA LEU A 39 -0.44 15.93 0.92
C LEU A 39 0.11 14.65 1.60
N ILE A 40 0.39 14.68 2.91
CA ILE A 40 0.94 13.53 3.64
C ILE A 40 0.06 12.27 3.50
N PRO A 41 -1.27 12.31 3.69
CA PRO A 41 -2.10 11.12 3.57
C PRO A 41 -2.09 10.54 2.15
N VAL A 42 -2.05 11.40 1.13
CA VAL A 42 -1.94 10.98 -0.27
C VAL A 42 -0.61 10.25 -0.51
N ALA A 43 0.50 10.80 0.00
CA ALA A 43 1.81 10.16 -0.09
C ALA A 43 1.84 8.81 0.64
N ILE A 44 1.21 8.71 1.82
CA ILE A 44 1.08 7.46 2.57
C ILE A 44 0.28 6.44 1.77
N ILE A 45 -0.85 6.83 1.17
CA ILE A 45 -1.68 5.92 0.37
C ILE A 45 -0.89 5.39 -0.83
N ILE A 46 -0.24 6.28 -1.60
CA ILE A 46 0.57 5.89 -2.75
C ILE A 46 1.71 4.96 -2.32
N GLY A 47 2.44 5.32 -1.26
CA GLY A 47 3.54 4.51 -0.72
C GLY A 47 3.07 3.14 -0.26
N SER A 48 1.91 3.07 0.38
CA SER A 48 1.33 1.82 0.89
C SER A 48 0.90 0.90 -0.26
N VAL A 49 0.25 1.45 -1.30
CA VAL A 49 -0.12 0.67 -2.50
C VAL A 49 1.13 0.13 -3.19
N PHE A 50 2.16 0.97 -3.36
CA PHE A 50 3.41 0.56 -3.98
C PHE A 50 4.11 -0.55 -3.18
N ALA A 51 4.17 -0.40 -1.84
CA ALA A 51 4.71 -1.42 -0.95
C ALA A 51 3.96 -2.75 -1.06
N LEU A 52 2.63 -2.72 -1.18
CA LEU A 52 1.82 -3.95 -1.30
C LEU A 52 2.02 -4.66 -2.64
N VAL A 53 2.11 -3.89 -3.73
CA VAL A 53 2.47 -4.43 -5.05
C VAL A 53 3.86 -5.08 -5.00
N LEU A 54 4.83 -4.40 -4.39
CA LEU A 54 6.21 -4.89 -4.28
C LEU A 54 6.31 -6.14 -3.42
N LEU A 55 5.60 -6.17 -2.29
CA LEU A 55 5.49 -7.35 -1.41
C LEU A 55 4.86 -8.54 -2.14
N THR A 56 3.77 -8.30 -2.87
CA THR A 56 3.08 -9.35 -3.64
C THR A 56 3.99 -9.91 -4.73
N TRP A 57 4.69 -9.03 -5.45
CA TRP A 57 5.66 -9.41 -6.47
C TRP A 57 6.82 -10.23 -5.88
N LEU A 58 7.34 -9.81 -4.72
CA LEU A 58 8.41 -10.51 -4.02
C LEU A 58 7.96 -11.92 -3.61
N LEU A 59 6.78 -12.05 -3.00
CA LEU A 59 6.21 -13.34 -2.59
C LEU A 59 6.01 -14.28 -3.77
N LEU A 60 5.49 -13.78 -4.90
CA LEU A 60 5.32 -14.58 -6.11
C LEU A 60 6.66 -15.03 -6.70
N THR A 61 7.66 -14.14 -6.69
CA THR A 61 9.01 -14.46 -7.17
C THR A 61 9.66 -15.51 -6.27
N LEU A 62 9.58 -15.35 -4.95
CA LEU A 62 10.08 -16.32 -3.98
C LEU A 62 9.41 -17.69 -4.16
N ALA A 63 8.08 -17.72 -4.32
CA ALA A 63 7.32 -18.94 -4.54
C ALA A 63 7.71 -19.63 -5.84
N ARG A 64 8.00 -18.89 -6.92
CA ARG A 64 8.50 -19.45 -8.18
C ARG A 64 9.89 -20.04 -8.02
N THR A 65 10.79 -19.35 -7.35
CA THR A 65 12.16 -19.81 -7.09
C THR A 65 12.17 -21.08 -6.25
N LEU A 66 11.40 -21.09 -5.15
CA LEU A 66 11.23 -22.27 -4.30
C LEU A 66 10.68 -23.46 -5.08
N ARG A 67 9.66 -23.26 -5.92
CA ARG A 67 9.14 -24.34 -6.79
C ARG A 67 10.18 -24.87 -7.76
N ARG A 68 11.07 -24.05 -8.30
CA ARG A 68 12.16 -24.51 -9.18
C ARG A 68 13.15 -25.38 -8.42
N ILE A 69 13.60 -24.91 -7.25
CA ILE A 69 14.54 -25.65 -6.39
C ILE A 69 13.94 -27.01 -6.00
N TRP A 70 12.68 -27.02 -5.58
CA TRP A 70 11.99 -28.25 -5.17
C TRP A 70 11.88 -29.28 -6.30
N ARG A 71 11.62 -28.83 -7.55
CA ARG A 71 11.62 -29.71 -8.73
C ARG A 71 12.99 -30.28 -9.08
N HIS A 72 14.07 -29.53 -8.82
CA HIS A 72 15.43 -30.03 -9.04
C HIS A 72 15.81 -31.10 -8.02
N LEU A 73 15.45 -30.90 -6.74
CA LEU A 73 15.68 -31.88 -5.68
C LEU A 73 14.91 -33.19 -5.91
N THR A 74 13.65 -33.10 -6.34
CA THR A 74 12.80 -34.29 -6.57
C THR A 74 13.13 -35.07 -7.83
N LYS A 75 13.80 -34.48 -8.83
CA LYS A 75 14.27 -35.20 -10.03
C LYS A 75 15.62 -35.90 -9.84
N SER A 76 16.32 -35.62 -8.75
CA SER A 76 17.66 -36.15 -8.46
C SER A 76 17.63 -37.39 -7.55
N SER A 77 16.45 -37.83 -7.11
CA SER A 77 16.21 -39.05 -6.32
C SER A 77 15.44 -40.07 -7.14
#